data_AF-A0A2G9P8N1-F1
#
_entry.id   AF-A0A2G9P8N1-F1
#
_cell.length_a   1.000
_cell.length_b   1.000
_cell.length_c   1.000
_cell.angle_alpha   90.00
_cell.angle_beta   90.00
_cell.angle_gamma   90.00
#
_symmetry.space_group_name_H-M   'P 1'
#
loop_
_entity.id
_entity.type
_entity.pdbx_description
1 polymer ?
#
loop_
_entity_poly.entity_id
_entity_poly.type
_entity_poly.pdbx_seq_one_letter_code
_entity_poly.pdbx_strand_id
1 'polypeptide(L)'
;MKKLILISLILPVLFFAGCIGPGPVPEPHDEYPISFNVFQEGIESGVTEKTYFVINNENEMNELYQKIHNYTKMNYDVPEVDFSKYTLIAVFMGEQPSKDYELKVDRVMGLTGIKKYINVYVQERVPQGNLVVEYNSVQPFEIIQIKKTDLDIEVIRKTIEVIPGHTEEQIDFSVVEKEIRSGITERKEIVVNNLDEWENLYSEIRSWQCFQEEGVECAPMVLPFIDFDRYTVIGVFAGEKMNGNYGVEINKIVRTKSGFIVYVQETYNKPAPGTGAIQVTVQPYELVKIKKTDLPVDFEWKEIIIIPVEKK
;
A
#
# COMPACT_ATOMS: atom_id res chain seq x y z
N MET A 1 43.16 59.82 -45.86
CA MET A 1 42.00 58.90 -45.77
C MET A 1 42.39 57.77 -44.82
N LYS A 2 42.09 57.93 -43.52
CA LYS A 2 42.47 56.97 -42.47
C LYS A 2 41.28 56.07 -42.17
N LYS A 3 41.42 54.76 -42.43
CA LYS A 3 40.45 53.73 -42.06
C LYS A 3 40.53 53.50 -40.55
N LEU A 4 39.42 53.67 -39.83
CA LEU A 4 39.28 53.21 -38.44
C LEU A 4 39.17 51.67 -38.45
N ILE A 5 40.02 51.01 -37.68
CA ILE A 5 39.91 49.58 -37.36
C ILE A 5 39.27 49.48 -35.98
N LEU A 6 38.10 48.85 -35.93
CA LEU A 6 37.32 48.56 -34.73
C LEU A 6 37.94 47.32 -34.05
N ILE A 7 38.62 47.50 -32.91
CA ILE A 7 39.12 46.39 -32.11
C ILE A 7 37.99 45.95 -31.17
N SER A 8 37.36 44.82 -31.51
CA SER A 8 36.38 44.13 -30.67
C SER A 8 37.09 43.43 -29.52
N LEU A 9 36.94 43.96 -28.31
CA LEU A 9 37.43 43.38 -27.06
C LEU A 9 36.50 42.23 -26.64
N ILE A 10 36.87 40.98 -26.93
CA ILE A 10 36.13 39.80 -26.47
C ILE A 10 36.55 39.52 -25.02
N LEU A 11 35.64 39.78 -24.09
CA LEU A 11 35.76 39.46 -22.68
C LEU A 11 35.43 37.96 -22.48
N PRO A 12 36.33 37.12 -21.93
CA PRO A 12 36.00 35.73 -21.67
C PRO A 12 35.04 35.64 -20.48
N VAL A 13 33.79 35.26 -20.73
CA VAL A 13 32.82 34.90 -19.70
C VAL A 13 33.24 33.55 -19.12
N LEU A 14 33.85 33.59 -17.92
CA LEU A 14 34.10 32.42 -17.09
C LEU A 14 32.76 31.85 -16.63
N PHE A 15 32.32 30.78 -17.28
CA PHE A 15 31.27 29.90 -16.76
C PHE A 15 31.82 29.17 -15.52
N PHE A 16 31.50 29.67 -14.33
CA PHE A 16 31.59 28.87 -13.12
C PHE A 16 30.49 27.81 -13.19
N ALA A 17 30.87 26.59 -13.58
CA ALA A 17 30.07 25.40 -13.32
C ALA A 17 29.99 25.23 -11.80
N GLY A 18 28.93 25.76 -11.19
CA GLY A 18 28.59 25.45 -9.82
C GLY A 18 28.29 23.96 -9.73
N CYS A 19 29.21 23.19 -9.15
CA CYS A 19 28.92 21.85 -8.71
C CYS A 19 27.74 21.93 -7.73
N ILE A 20 26.57 21.46 -8.17
CA ILE A 20 25.49 21.12 -7.26
C ILE A 20 26.03 19.94 -6.45
N GLY A 21 26.54 20.25 -5.24
CA GLY A 21 26.94 19.21 -4.30
C GLY A 21 25.76 18.27 -4.05
N PRO A 22 26.01 16.99 -3.73
CA PRO A 22 24.94 16.14 -3.24
C PRO A 22 24.25 16.88 -2.08
N GLY A 23 22.93 17.02 -2.17
CA GLY A 23 22.13 17.60 -1.10
C GLY A 23 22.43 16.90 0.23
N PRO A 24 22.13 17.54 1.38
CA PRO A 24 22.35 16.92 2.68
C PRO A 24 21.80 15.49 2.68
N VAL A 25 22.69 14.52 2.93
CA VAL A 25 22.31 13.12 3.12
C VAL A 25 21.34 13.09 4.29
N PRO A 26 20.12 12.53 4.15
CA PRO A 26 19.20 12.43 5.27
C PRO A 26 19.90 11.70 6.42
N GLU A 27 20.01 12.35 7.58
CA GLU A 27 20.60 11.71 8.75
C GLU A 27 19.72 10.52 9.19
N PRO A 28 20.33 9.41 9.65
CA PRO A 28 19.57 8.28 10.16
C PRO A 28 18.84 8.69 11.44
N HIS A 29 17.52 8.52 11.45
CA HIS A 29 16.65 8.70 12.60
C HIS A 29 16.06 7.32 12.95
N ASP A 30 16.05 6.95 14.23
CA ASP A 30 15.31 5.75 14.64
C ASP A 30 13.83 6.12 14.79
N GLU A 31 12.96 5.34 14.15
CA GLU A 31 11.51 5.46 14.33
C GLU A 31 11.01 4.45 15.36
N TYR A 32 10.05 4.85 16.20
CA TYR A 32 9.36 3.94 17.11
C TYR A 32 7.84 4.12 17.01
N PRO A 33 7.04 3.05 17.04
CA PRO A 33 5.59 3.15 16.92
C PRO A 33 4.99 3.78 18.19
N ILE A 34 4.04 4.69 17.99
CA ILE A 34 3.21 5.29 19.03
C ILE A 34 1.79 4.76 18.87
N SER A 35 1.25 4.16 19.93
CA SER A 35 -0.14 3.72 19.95
C SER A 35 -1.08 4.93 19.97
N PHE A 36 -2.15 4.85 19.19
CA PHE A 36 -3.23 5.83 19.16
C PHE A 36 -4.58 5.12 19.20
N ASN A 37 -5.62 5.86 19.57
CA ASN A 37 -7.01 5.44 19.42
C ASN A 37 -7.71 6.42 18.49
N VAL A 38 -8.64 5.93 17.66
CA VAL A 38 -9.56 6.81 16.93
C VAL A 38 -10.55 7.39 17.94
N PHE A 39 -10.50 8.70 18.11
CA PHE A 39 -11.34 9.44 19.04
C PHE A 39 -12.67 9.81 18.39
N GLN A 40 -12.63 10.32 17.15
CA GLN A 40 -13.80 10.64 16.35
C GLN A 40 -13.42 10.65 14.87
N GLU A 41 -14.35 10.28 13.99
CA GLU A 41 -14.19 10.40 12.55
C GLU A 41 -15.50 10.83 11.90
N GLY A 42 -15.43 11.38 10.69
CA GLY A 42 -16.60 11.74 9.93
C GLY A 42 -16.28 12.33 8.56
N ILE A 43 -17.34 12.58 7.80
CA ILE A 43 -17.26 13.12 6.43
C ILE A 43 -17.81 14.54 6.29
N GLU A 44 -18.38 15.12 7.34
CA GLU A 44 -18.98 16.46 7.33
C GLU A 44 -18.37 17.33 8.42
N SER A 45 -17.08 17.66 8.30
CA SER A 45 -16.44 18.58 9.26
C SER A 45 -16.69 20.05 8.97
N GLY A 46 -17.10 20.45 7.75
CA GLY A 46 -17.14 21.88 7.40
C GLY A 46 -15.77 22.58 7.34
N VAL A 47 -14.66 21.86 7.55
CA VAL A 47 -13.30 22.38 7.34
C VAL A 47 -12.93 22.15 5.89
N THR A 48 -12.98 23.22 5.09
CA THR A 48 -12.76 23.15 3.64
C THR A 48 -11.29 23.11 3.24
N GLU A 49 -10.39 23.51 4.13
CA GLU A 49 -8.94 23.47 3.89
C GLU A 49 -8.33 22.14 4.34
N LYS A 50 -7.42 21.60 3.52
CA LYS A 50 -6.62 20.43 3.87
C LYS A 50 -5.60 20.82 4.95
N THR A 51 -5.88 20.47 6.19
CA THR A 51 -5.11 20.92 7.36
C THR A 51 -5.07 19.86 8.47
N TYR A 52 -4.42 20.19 9.59
CA TYR A 52 -4.51 19.44 10.85
C TYR A 52 -4.39 20.38 12.05
N PHE A 53 -4.89 19.95 13.21
CA PHE A 53 -4.76 20.64 14.48
C PHE A 53 -4.21 19.68 15.55
N VAL A 54 -3.38 20.20 16.44
CA VAL A 54 -2.92 19.51 17.64
C VAL A 54 -3.65 20.15 18.82
N ILE A 55 -4.30 19.33 19.65
CA ILE A 55 -5.19 19.77 20.71
C ILE A 55 -4.66 19.24 22.04
N ASN A 56 -4.27 20.16 22.90
CA ASN A 56 -3.57 19.92 24.15
C ASN A 56 -4.34 20.41 25.38
N ASN A 57 -5.49 21.06 25.20
CA ASN A 57 -6.34 21.55 26.28
C ASN A 57 -7.80 21.72 25.83
N GLU A 58 -8.67 21.97 26.80
CA GLU A 58 -10.11 22.14 26.61
C GLU A 58 -10.46 23.35 25.72
N ASN A 59 -9.69 24.44 25.77
CA ASN A 59 -9.97 25.62 24.95
C ASN A 59 -9.75 25.31 23.46
N GLU A 60 -8.62 24.70 23.12
CA GLU A 60 -8.32 24.25 21.75
C GLU A 60 -9.35 23.22 21.26
N MET A 61 -9.84 22.35 22.14
CA MET A 61 -10.91 21.39 21.84
C MET A 61 -12.22 22.11 21.51
N ASN A 62 -12.60 23.10 22.31
CA ASN A 62 -13.80 23.91 22.06
C ASN A 62 -13.69 24.69 20.74
N GLU A 63 -12.53 25.26 20.43
CA GLU A 63 -12.27 25.93 19.14
C GLU A 63 -12.40 24.96 17.96
N LEU A 64 -11.85 23.75 18.09
CA LEU A 64 -12.01 22.71 17.08
C LEU A 64 -13.49 22.35 16.90
N TYR A 65 -14.23 22.14 17.99
CA TYR A 65 -15.63 21.72 17.92
C TYR A 65 -16.53 22.81 17.33
N GLN A 66 -16.23 24.08 17.61
CA GLN A 66 -16.89 25.21 16.93
C GLN A 66 -16.63 25.21 15.42
N LYS A 67 -15.39 24.91 15.00
CA LYS A 67 -15.05 24.79 13.58
C LYS A 67 -15.82 23.65 12.93
N ILE A 68 -15.77 22.45 13.53
CA ILE A 68 -16.29 21.26 12.85
C ILE A 68 -17.83 21.13 12.86
N HIS A 69 -18.52 21.93 13.68
CA HIS A 69 -19.98 21.92 13.79
C HIS A 69 -20.64 23.26 13.42
N ASN A 70 -19.91 24.17 12.78
CA ASN A 70 -20.39 25.53 12.47
C ASN A 70 -21.70 25.57 11.65
N TYR A 71 -21.97 24.54 10.84
CA TYR A 71 -23.12 24.50 9.92
C TYR A 71 -24.44 24.09 10.57
N THR A 72 -24.38 23.62 11.80
CA THR A 72 -25.49 22.94 12.43
C THR A 72 -25.94 23.71 13.66
N LYS A 73 -27.20 24.16 13.66
CA LYS A 73 -27.83 24.88 14.78
C LYS A 73 -28.10 24.00 16.02
N MET A 74 -27.50 22.82 16.11
CA MET A 74 -27.67 21.91 17.25
C MET A 74 -26.67 22.26 18.34
N ASN A 75 -27.06 22.00 19.58
CA ASN A 75 -26.14 22.04 20.71
C ASN A 75 -25.25 20.80 20.61
N TYR A 76 -23.93 20.99 20.55
CA TYR A 76 -22.97 19.89 20.43
C TYR A 76 -22.33 19.60 21.77
N ASP A 77 -22.43 18.35 22.19
CA ASP A 77 -21.73 17.88 23.38
C ASP A 77 -20.26 17.65 23.01
N VAL A 78 -19.39 18.54 23.50
CA VAL A 78 -17.95 18.36 23.39
C VAL A 78 -17.55 17.24 24.34
N PRO A 79 -16.98 16.12 23.86
CA PRO A 79 -16.63 15.01 24.74
C PRO A 79 -15.50 15.40 25.70
N GLU A 80 -15.58 14.90 26.94
CA GLU A 80 -14.58 15.17 27.98
C GLU A 80 -13.28 14.40 27.71
N VAL A 81 -12.13 15.08 27.82
CA VAL A 81 -10.80 14.51 27.59
C VAL A 81 -9.86 14.95 28.69
N ASP A 82 -9.16 13.99 29.30
CA ASP A 82 -8.11 14.27 30.28
C ASP A 82 -6.82 14.71 29.58
N PHE A 83 -6.71 16.02 29.30
CA PHE A 83 -5.55 16.62 28.62
C PHE A 83 -4.25 16.61 29.45
N SER A 84 -4.30 16.19 30.72
CA SER A 84 -3.09 15.89 31.49
C SER A 84 -2.46 14.57 31.05
N LYS A 85 -3.25 13.67 30.46
CA LYS A 85 -2.83 12.33 30.01
C LYS A 85 -2.76 12.18 28.50
N TYR A 86 -3.49 13.01 27.75
CA TYR A 86 -3.65 12.83 26.32
C TYR A 86 -3.46 14.11 25.51
N THR A 87 -3.06 13.92 24.26
CA THR A 87 -3.06 14.93 23.18
C THR A 87 -3.96 14.39 22.07
N LEU A 88 -4.82 15.22 21.50
CA LEU A 88 -5.56 14.87 20.29
C LEU A 88 -4.89 15.47 19.06
N ILE A 89 -5.04 14.76 17.93
CA ILE A 89 -4.58 15.24 16.62
C ILE A 89 -5.75 15.07 15.67
N ALA A 90 -6.26 16.18 15.15
CA ALA A 90 -7.37 16.22 14.21
C ALA A 90 -6.83 16.49 12.80
N VAL A 91 -7.05 15.57 11.87
CA VAL A 91 -6.58 15.69 10.48
C VAL A 91 -7.77 15.88 9.55
N PHE A 92 -7.64 16.79 8.59
CA PHE A 92 -8.68 17.15 7.63
C PHE A 92 -8.18 16.94 6.20
N MET A 93 -9.06 16.42 5.36
CA MET A 93 -8.81 16.24 3.92
C MET A 93 -9.19 17.49 3.12
N GLY A 94 -9.87 18.46 3.74
CA GLY A 94 -10.47 19.60 3.08
C GLY A 94 -11.71 19.22 2.27
N GLU A 95 -12.18 20.15 1.45
CA GLU A 95 -13.37 19.94 0.61
C GLU A 95 -13.10 18.95 -0.52
N GLN A 96 -13.92 17.90 -0.60
CA GLN A 96 -13.85 16.83 -1.59
C GLN A 96 -15.17 16.73 -2.35
N PRO A 97 -15.14 16.43 -3.66
CA PRO A 97 -16.33 16.53 -4.51
C PRO A 97 -17.38 15.42 -4.26
N SER A 98 -17.04 14.37 -3.48
CA SER A 98 -17.94 13.26 -3.19
C SER A 98 -17.55 12.49 -1.94
N LYS A 99 -18.50 11.71 -1.40
CA LYS A 99 -18.31 10.77 -0.28
C LYS A 99 -17.38 9.59 -0.58
N ASP A 100 -16.95 9.42 -1.83
CA ASP A 100 -16.01 8.37 -2.23
C ASP A 100 -14.55 8.72 -1.86
N TYR A 101 -14.32 9.92 -1.32
CA TYR A 101 -13.04 10.34 -0.75
C TYR A 101 -12.98 9.96 0.72
N GLU A 102 -11.90 9.29 1.12
CA GLU A 102 -11.71 8.80 2.49
C GLU A 102 -10.39 9.33 3.06
N LEU A 103 -10.40 9.67 4.35
CA LEU A 103 -9.23 10.02 5.12
C LEU A 103 -9.10 9.01 6.26
N LYS A 104 -7.94 8.38 6.39
CA LYS A 104 -7.63 7.49 7.51
C LYS A 104 -6.24 7.74 8.08
N VAL A 105 -6.10 7.79 9.40
CA VAL A 105 -4.79 7.71 10.05
C VAL A 105 -4.33 6.25 10.05
N ASP A 106 -3.21 5.98 9.35
CA ASP A 106 -2.65 4.63 9.20
C ASP A 106 -1.77 4.25 10.39
N ARG A 107 -0.83 5.14 10.76
CA ARG A 107 0.10 4.91 11.87
C ARG A 107 0.68 6.20 12.43
N VAL A 108 1.18 6.13 13.66
CA VAL A 108 1.89 7.23 14.33
C VAL A 108 3.28 6.76 14.74
N MET A 109 4.31 7.50 14.35
CA MET A 109 5.71 7.16 14.61
C MET A 109 6.41 8.31 15.32
N GLY A 110 7.08 8.04 16.43
CA GLY A 110 8.01 8.97 17.04
C GLY A 110 9.38 8.85 16.40
N LEU A 111 10.06 9.98 16.20
CA LEU A 111 11.39 10.01 15.62
C LEU A 111 12.44 10.46 16.64
N THR A 112 13.54 9.73 16.70
CA THR A 112 14.70 10.08 17.52
C THR A 112 15.79 10.76 16.67
N GLY A 113 16.52 11.70 17.27
CA GLY A 113 17.53 12.49 16.57
C GLY A 113 17.73 13.88 17.17
N ILE A 114 18.33 14.79 16.41
CA ILE A 114 18.62 16.18 16.83
C ILE A 114 17.33 16.98 17.05
N LYS A 115 16.29 16.72 16.25
CA LYS A 115 14.92 17.20 16.50
C LYS A 115 14.01 16.00 16.73
N LYS A 116 13.25 16.03 17.82
CA LYS A 116 12.26 15.01 18.15
C LYS A 116 10.89 15.50 17.70
N TYR A 117 10.27 14.76 16.81
CA TYR A 117 8.92 15.02 16.32
C TYR A 117 8.17 13.70 16.18
N ILE A 118 6.85 13.79 16.03
CA ILE A 118 5.96 12.67 15.81
C ILE A 118 5.38 12.82 14.41
N ASN A 119 5.57 11.80 13.59
CA ASN A 119 4.93 11.67 12.29
C ASN A 119 3.59 10.95 12.43
N VAL A 120 2.52 11.60 11.96
CA VAL A 120 1.20 10.98 11.78
C VAL A 120 1.05 10.66 10.30
N TYR A 121 1.08 9.37 9.97
CA TYR A 121 0.90 8.90 8.61
C TYR A 121 -0.58 8.76 8.30
N VAL A 122 -1.01 9.44 7.25
CA VAL A 122 -2.42 9.53 6.86
C VAL A 122 -2.57 9.04 5.44
N GLN A 123 -3.54 8.17 5.23
CA GLN A 123 -3.94 7.67 3.94
C GLN A 123 -5.16 8.44 3.43
N GLU A 124 -5.04 9.00 2.23
CA GLU A 124 -6.12 9.66 1.50
C GLU A 124 -6.54 8.76 0.33
N ARG A 125 -7.75 8.23 0.37
CA ARG A 125 -8.30 7.50 -0.78
C ARG A 125 -9.06 8.48 -1.65
N VAL A 126 -8.69 8.50 -2.93
CA VAL A 126 -9.30 9.39 -3.93
C VAL A 126 -9.83 8.54 -5.09
N PRO A 127 -11.04 8.80 -5.58
CA PRO A 127 -11.54 8.25 -6.83
C PRO A 127 -10.52 8.32 -7.97
N GLN A 128 -10.30 7.19 -8.66
CA GLN A 128 -9.45 7.14 -9.84
C GLN A 128 -10.15 7.87 -11.01
N GLY A 129 -9.45 8.82 -11.63
CA GLY A 129 -9.98 9.60 -12.76
C GLY A 129 -11.21 10.45 -12.39
N ASN A 130 -12.13 10.62 -13.35
CA ASN A 130 -13.38 11.38 -13.17
C ASN A 130 -14.54 10.53 -12.62
N LEU A 131 -14.27 9.39 -11.99
CA LEU A 131 -15.28 8.39 -11.62
C LEU A 131 -16.08 8.76 -10.36
N VAL A 132 -16.36 10.05 -10.14
CA VAL A 132 -17.23 10.49 -9.04
C VAL A 132 -18.66 10.01 -9.31
N VAL A 133 -19.17 9.12 -8.44
CA VAL A 133 -20.52 8.53 -8.61
C VAL A 133 -21.60 9.49 -8.13
N GLU A 134 -21.28 10.39 -7.21
CA GLU A 134 -22.24 11.29 -6.58
C GLU A 134 -21.59 12.62 -6.18
N TYR A 135 -22.02 13.73 -6.79
CA TYR A 135 -21.53 15.07 -6.47
C TYR A 135 -22.21 15.61 -5.22
N ASN A 136 -21.71 15.19 -4.06
CA ASN A 136 -22.08 15.73 -2.76
C ASN A 136 -20.78 16.11 -2.04
N SER A 137 -20.51 17.41 -1.97
CA SER A 137 -19.28 17.91 -1.37
C SER A 137 -19.20 17.50 0.10
N VAL A 138 -18.10 16.86 0.50
CA VAL A 138 -17.84 16.38 1.86
C VAL A 138 -16.49 16.91 2.34
N GLN A 139 -16.26 16.89 3.65
CA GLN A 139 -15.00 17.28 4.27
C GLN A 139 -14.54 16.20 5.26
N PRO A 140 -13.93 15.09 4.77
CA PRO A 140 -13.45 14.00 5.61
C PRO A 140 -12.44 14.44 6.66
N PHE A 141 -12.61 13.90 7.87
CA PHE A 141 -11.72 14.16 8.99
C PHE A 141 -11.61 12.95 9.92
N GLU A 142 -10.48 12.87 10.61
CA GLU A 142 -10.27 11.91 11.69
C GLU A 142 -9.51 12.58 12.82
N ILE A 143 -9.98 12.37 14.04
CA ILE A 143 -9.39 12.82 15.29
C ILE A 143 -8.87 11.59 16.01
N ILE A 144 -7.57 11.54 16.26
CA ILE A 144 -6.93 10.49 17.04
C ILE A 144 -6.49 11.00 18.40
N GLN A 145 -6.42 10.10 19.37
CA GLN A 145 -5.91 10.34 20.71
C GLN A 145 -4.59 9.59 20.90
N ILE A 146 -3.57 10.29 21.36
CA ILE A 146 -2.28 9.72 21.79
C ILE A 146 -1.97 10.10 23.23
N LYS A 147 -1.02 9.40 23.85
CA LYS A 147 -0.46 9.81 25.15
C LYS A 147 0.09 11.24 25.06
N LYS A 148 -0.05 12.00 26.16
CA LYS A 148 0.39 13.40 26.27
C LYS A 148 1.81 13.56 25.75
N THR A 149 2.00 14.56 24.91
CA THR A 149 3.30 14.89 24.32
C THR A 149 3.43 16.39 24.13
N ASP A 150 4.67 16.87 24.24
CA ASP A 150 5.08 18.24 23.90
C ASP A 150 5.97 18.27 22.64
N LEU A 151 6.10 17.12 21.94
CA LEU A 151 6.86 17.03 20.70
C LEU A 151 6.06 17.64 19.54
N ASP A 152 6.78 18.25 18.59
CA ASP A 152 6.19 18.74 17.35
C ASP A 152 5.55 17.59 16.57
N ILE A 153 4.41 17.86 15.93
CA ILE A 153 3.67 16.90 15.12
C ILE A 153 3.81 17.27 13.65
N GLU A 154 4.14 16.29 12.81
CA GLU A 154 4.07 16.42 11.35
C GLU A 154 3.10 15.39 10.78
N VAL A 155 2.27 15.81 9.83
CA VAL A 155 1.33 14.90 9.14
C VAL A 155 1.90 14.52 7.78
N ILE A 156 2.24 13.24 7.61
CA ILE A 156 2.76 12.67 6.37
C ILE A 156 1.60 12.02 5.61
N ARG A 157 1.32 12.49 4.39
CA ARG A 157 0.15 12.08 3.63
C ARG A 157 0.52 11.16 2.47
N LYS A 158 -0.22 10.07 2.32
CA LYS A 158 -0.13 9.14 1.19
C LYS A 158 -1.49 9.08 0.48
N THR A 159 -1.52 9.50 -0.78
CA THR A 159 -2.72 9.39 -1.62
C THR A 159 -2.77 8.04 -2.32
N ILE A 160 -3.92 7.39 -2.33
CA ILE A 160 -4.19 6.14 -3.03
C ILE A 160 -5.42 6.34 -3.92
N GLU A 161 -5.25 6.10 -5.22
CA GLU A 161 -6.37 6.12 -6.16
C GLU A 161 -7.20 4.84 -6.04
N VAL A 162 -8.52 4.97 -5.97
CA VAL A 162 -9.49 3.87 -5.80
C VAL A 162 -10.63 4.01 -6.79
N ILE A 163 -11.17 2.91 -7.32
CA ILE A 163 -12.32 2.96 -8.23
C ILE A 163 -13.61 3.03 -7.39
N PRO A 164 -14.42 4.11 -7.45
CA PRO A 164 -15.63 4.25 -6.63
C PRO A 164 -16.62 3.11 -6.80
N GLY A 165 -17.27 2.72 -5.69
CA GLY A 165 -18.14 1.53 -5.63
C GLY A 165 -17.42 0.23 -5.26
N HIS A 166 -16.09 0.21 -5.26
CA HIS A 166 -15.28 -0.89 -4.71
C HIS A 166 -15.00 -0.58 -3.24
N THR A 167 -15.93 -0.92 -2.35
CA THR A 167 -15.74 -0.82 -0.90
C THR A 167 -14.76 -1.92 -0.51
N GLU A 168 -13.47 -1.61 -0.46
CA GLU A 168 -12.41 -2.60 -0.28
C GLU A 168 -12.36 -3.11 1.18
N GLU A 169 -13.19 -4.10 1.54
CA GLU A 169 -12.91 -4.92 2.74
C GLU A 169 -11.69 -5.77 2.39
N GLN A 170 -10.54 -5.47 2.99
CA GLN A 170 -9.37 -6.33 2.85
C GLN A 170 -9.67 -7.68 3.51
N ILE A 171 -9.43 -8.74 2.76
CA ILE A 171 -9.75 -10.11 3.17
C ILE A 171 -8.47 -10.78 3.63
N ASP A 172 -8.48 -11.25 4.87
CA ASP A 172 -7.45 -12.12 5.38
C ASP A 172 -7.45 -13.44 4.60
N PHE A 173 -6.27 -13.87 4.21
CA PHE A 173 -6.03 -15.15 3.58
C PHE A 173 -4.92 -15.90 4.31
N SER A 174 -4.89 -17.22 4.13
CA SER A 174 -3.78 -18.05 4.60
C SER A 174 -3.11 -18.71 3.42
N VAL A 175 -1.78 -18.66 3.38
CA VAL A 175 -1.01 -19.39 2.36
C VAL A 175 -1.21 -20.88 2.56
N VAL A 176 -1.62 -21.56 1.50
CA VAL A 176 -1.70 -23.02 1.42
C VAL A 176 -0.35 -23.56 0.96
N GLU A 177 0.17 -22.99 -0.13
CA GLU A 177 1.45 -23.39 -0.71
C GLU A 177 2.03 -22.25 -1.57
N LYS A 178 3.35 -22.05 -1.54
CA LYS A 178 4.06 -21.09 -2.39
C LYS A 178 5.39 -21.68 -2.79
N GLU A 179 5.59 -21.87 -4.08
CA GLU A 179 6.77 -22.56 -4.61
C GLU A 179 7.18 -22.00 -5.96
N ILE A 180 8.43 -22.26 -6.35
CA ILE A 180 8.99 -21.82 -7.64
C ILE A 180 8.86 -22.87 -8.75
N ARG A 181 8.40 -24.09 -8.45
CA ARG A 181 8.25 -25.17 -9.43
C ARG A 181 6.85 -25.76 -9.42
N SER A 182 6.23 -25.78 -10.58
CA SER A 182 4.96 -26.44 -10.84
C SER A 182 4.99 -27.05 -12.24
N GLY A 183 4.00 -27.90 -12.55
CA GLY A 183 3.79 -28.41 -13.90
C GLY A 183 3.06 -27.46 -14.85
N ILE A 184 2.68 -26.26 -14.37
CA ILE A 184 1.87 -25.31 -15.13
C ILE A 184 2.78 -24.31 -15.84
N THR A 185 2.86 -24.43 -17.16
CA THR A 185 3.79 -23.64 -18.00
C THR A 185 3.17 -22.35 -18.53
N GLU A 186 1.85 -22.19 -18.47
CA GLU A 186 1.15 -20.96 -18.87
C GLU A 186 0.79 -20.10 -17.65
N ARG A 187 0.65 -18.78 -17.85
CA ARG A 187 0.06 -17.93 -16.81
C ARG A 187 -1.37 -18.38 -16.58
N LYS A 188 -1.72 -18.67 -15.33
CA LYS A 188 -3.04 -19.21 -14.95
C LYS A 188 -3.51 -18.56 -13.66
N GLU A 189 -4.81 -18.27 -13.64
CA GLU A 189 -5.56 -17.81 -12.48
C GLU A 189 -6.63 -18.87 -12.21
N ILE A 190 -6.82 -19.25 -10.95
CA ILE A 190 -7.81 -20.26 -10.62
C ILE A 190 -8.48 -19.99 -9.27
N VAL A 191 -9.78 -20.26 -9.23
CA VAL A 191 -10.57 -20.33 -8.01
C VAL A 191 -11.07 -21.76 -7.89
N VAL A 192 -10.81 -22.39 -6.76
CA VAL A 192 -11.15 -23.79 -6.47
C VAL A 192 -12.12 -23.83 -5.31
N ASN A 193 -13.31 -24.38 -5.55
CA ASN A 193 -14.42 -24.36 -4.60
C ASN A 193 -14.85 -25.75 -4.13
N ASN A 194 -14.27 -26.82 -4.67
CA ASN A 194 -14.61 -28.18 -4.30
C ASN A 194 -13.39 -29.12 -4.41
N LEU A 195 -13.55 -30.32 -3.87
CA LEU A 195 -12.50 -31.34 -3.81
C LEU A 195 -12.07 -31.81 -5.21
N ASP A 196 -13.00 -32.00 -6.14
CA ASP A 196 -12.68 -32.50 -7.48
C ASP A 196 -11.80 -31.51 -8.26
N GLU A 197 -12.12 -30.21 -8.21
CA GLU A 197 -11.28 -29.13 -8.77
C GLU A 197 -9.90 -29.09 -8.09
N TRP A 198 -9.85 -29.32 -6.79
CA TRP A 198 -8.60 -29.32 -6.02
C TRP A 198 -7.68 -30.48 -6.42
N GLU A 199 -8.23 -31.69 -6.54
CA GLU A 199 -7.49 -32.88 -6.97
C GLU A 199 -6.95 -32.72 -8.39
N ASN A 200 -7.75 -32.16 -9.29
CA ASN A 200 -7.34 -31.86 -10.67
C ASN A 200 -6.20 -30.84 -10.70
N LEU A 201 -6.38 -29.70 -10.01
CA LEU A 201 -5.35 -28.67 -9.93
C LEU A 201 -4.05 -29.23 -9.33
N TYR A 202 -4.13 -29.98 -8.22
CA TYR A 202 -2.94 -30.50 -7.56
C TYR A 202 -2.20 -31.52 -8.42
N SER A 203 -2.93 -32.31 -9.21
CA SER A 203 -2.35 -33.22 -10.20
C SER A 203 -1.59 -32.48 -11.29
N GLU A 204 -2.14 -31.36 -11.80
CA GLU A 204 -1.43 -30.50 -12.76
C GLU A 204 -0.16 -29.90 -12.15
N ILE A 205 -0.27 -29.32 -10.95
CA ILE A 205 0.85 -28.70 -10.23
C ILE A 205 1.97 -29.70 -10.03
N ARG A 206 1.66 -30.96 -9.71
CA ARG A 206 2.65 -31.99 -9.39
C ARG A 206 3.15 -32.79 -10.58
N SER A 207 2.63 -32.57 -11.78
CA SER A 207 3.09 -33.28 -12.98
C SER A 207 4.60 -33.14 -13.23
N TRP A 208 5.24 -32.07 -12.76
CA TRP A 208 6.70 -31.89 -12.84
C TRP A 208 7.49 -32.94 -12.04
N GLN A 209 6.92 -33.50 -10.97
CA GLN A 209 7.58 -34.48 -10.10
C GLN A 209 7.72 -35.86 -10.74
N CYS A 210 6.97 -36.13 -11.81
CA CYS A 210 6.99 -37.40 -12.51
C CYS A 210 7.99 -37.47 -13.69
N PHE A 211 8.79 -36.43 -13.92
CA PHE A 211 9.88 -36.45 -14.91
C PHE A 211 11.20 -37.03 -14.36
N GLN A 212 11.15 -37.85 -13.31
CA GLN A 212 12.35 -38.56 -12.84
C GLN A 212 12.71 -39.70 -13.81
N GLU A 213 13.98 -40.11 -13.78
CA GLU A 213 14.58 -41.10 -14.68
C GLU A 213 13.74 -42.38 -14.82
N GLU A 214 13.84 -43.07 -15.97
CA GLU A 214 13.15 -44.35 -16.21
C GLU A 214 13.36 -45.32 -15.03
N GLY A 215 12.24 -45.75 -14.42
CA GLY A 215 12.25 -46.69 -13.31
C GLY A 215 12.19 -46.08 -11.90
N VAL A 216 12.11 -44.75 -11.77
CA VAL A 216 11.83 -44.10 -10.49
C VAL A 216 10.32 -43.92 -10.32
N GLU A 217 9.72 -44.61 -9.34
CA GLU A 217 8.32 -44.39 -8.97
C GLU A 217 8.13 -42.93 -8.50
N CYS A 218 7.12 -42.24 -9.03
CA CYS A 218 6.78 -40.90 -8.57
C CYS A 218 6.53 -40.93 -7.06
N ALA A 219 7.08 -39.96 -6.33
CA ALA A 219 6.77 -39.80 -4.92
C ALA A 219 5.24 -39.71 -4.73
N PRO A 220 4.68 -40.35 -3.69
CA PRO A 220 3.25 -40.33 -3.47
C PRO A 220 2.76 -38.89 -3.30
N MET A 221 1.74 -38.52 -4.08
CA MET A 221 1.12 -37.20 -4.00
C MET A 221 0.42 -37.06 -2.65
N VAL A 222 0.91 -36.13 -1.82
CA VAL A 222 0.23 -35.77 -0.57
C VAL A 222 -0.63 -34.56 -0.83
N LEU A 223 -1.94 -34.77 -0.98
CA LEU A 223 -2.92 -33.70 -1.18
C LEU A 223 -3.17 -32.95 0.15
N PRO A 224 -2.94 -31.64 0.24
CA PRO A 224 -3.27 -30.85 1.42
C PRO A 224 -4.77 -30.91 1.68
N PHE A 225 -5.15 -31.17 2.93
CA PHE A 225 -6.55 -31.16 3.33
C PHE A 225 -7.10 -29.72 3.33
N ILE A 226 -8.20 -29.50 2.60
CA ILE A 226 -8.96 -28.26 2.58
C ILE A 226 -10.44 -28.59 2.88
N ASP A 227 -11.00 -27.89 3.86
CA ASP A 227 -12.43 -27.95 4.18
C ASP A 227 -13.20 -26.99 3.25
N PHE A 228 -13.72 -27.52 2.14
CA PHE A 228 -14.41 -26.73 1.11
C PHE A 228 -15.81 -26.26 1.49
N ASP A 229 -16.35 -26.71 2.63
CA ASP A 229 -17.55 -26.12 3.22
C ASP A 229 -17.23 -24.77 3.88
N ARG A 230 -15.96 -24.56 4.26
CA ARG A 230 -15.51 -23.37 4.99
C ARG A 230 -14.59 -22.46 4.21
N TYR A 231 -13.94 -22.97 3.17
CA TYR A 231 -12.89 -22.26 2.46
C TYR A 231 -13.03 -22.35 0.93
N THR A 232 -12.53 -21.30 0.27
CA THR A 232 -12.27 -21.23 -1.17
C THR A 232 -10.77 -21.08 -1.36
N VAL A 233 -10.19 -21.81 -2.31
CA VAL A 233 -8.76 -21.69 -2.66
C VAL A 233 -8.62 -20.80 -3.89
N ILE A 234 -7.65 -19.89 -3.85
CA ILE A 234 -7.28 -18.99 -4.96
C ILE A 234 -5.83 -19.30 -5.31
N GLY A 235 -5.56 -19.52 -6.60
CA GLY A 235 -4.24 -19.83 -7.11
C GLY A 235 -3.81 -18.93 -8.24
N VAL A 236 -2.54 -18.53 -8.24
CA VAL A 236 -1.91 -17.74 -9.30
C VAL A 236 -0.62 -18.41 -9.76
N PHE A 237 -0.44 -18.51 -11.07
CA PHE A 237 0.71 -19.14 -11.71
C PHE A 237 1.33 -18.15 -12.69
N ALA A 238 2.64 -17.90 -12.56
CA ALA A 238 3.34 -16.97 -13.46
C ALA A 238 3.63 -17.58 -14.85
N GLY A 239 3.40 -18.88 -15.01
CA GLY A 239 3.87 -19.66 -16.15
C GLY A 239 5.38 -19.89 -16.12
N GLU A 240 5.89 -20.43 -17.21
CA GLU A 240 7.31 -20.76 -17.36
C GLU A 240 8.20 -19.52 -17.45
N LYS A 241 9.27 -19.52 -16.65
CA LYS A 241 10.28 -18.46 -16.60
C LYS A 241 11.67 -19.03 -16.80
N MET A 242 12.51 -18.27 -17.50
CA MET A 242 13.83 -18.73 -17.96
C MET A 242 14.89 -18.85 -16.85
N ASN A 243 14.63 -18.33 -15.64
CA ASN A 243 15.58 -18.39 -14.54
C ASN A 243 14.89 -18.38 -13.18
N GLY A 244 15.61 -18.81 -12.14
CA GLY A 244 15.10 -18.90 -10.77
C GLY A 244 14.88 -17.56 -10.05
N ASN A 245 15.02 -16.42 -10.72
CA ASN A 245 14.88 -15.10 -10.10
C ASN A 245 13.46 -14.54 -10.21
N TYR A 246 12.57 -15.24 -10.91
CA TYR A 246 11.16 -14.89 -10.98
C TYR A 246 10.39 -15.45 -9.78
N GLY A 247 9.41 -14.69 -9.31
CA GLY A 247 8.46 -15.11 -8.31
C GLY A 247 7.07 -14.55 -8.61
N VAL A 248 6.06 -15.12 -8.00
CA VAL A 248 4.70 -14.57 -8.00
C VAL A 248 4.15 -14.61 -6.60
N GLU A 249 3.35 -13.60 -6.26
CA GLU A 249 2.70 -13.56 -4.98
C GLU A 249 1.34 -12.89 -4.99
N ILE A 250 0.45 -13.35 -4.12
CA ILE A 250 -0.80 -12.68 -3.80
C ILE A 250 -0.51 -11.74 -2.62
N ASN A 251 -0.55 -10.43 -2.85
CA ASN A 251 -0.20 -9.45 -1.82
C ASN A 251 -1.43 -8.89 -1.09
N LYS A 252 -2.59 -8.86 -1.75
CA LYS A 252 -3.83 -8.28 -1.22
C LYS A 252 -5.01 -8.99 -1.87
N ILE A 253 -5.99 -9.38 -1.06
CA ILE A 253 -7.31 -9.76 -1.55
C ILE A 253 -8.30 -8.76 -0.99
N VAL A 254 -9.18 -8.28 -1.85
CA VAL A 254 -10.15 -7.26 -1.51
C VAL A 254 -11.52 -7.75 -1.90
N ARG A 255 -12.48 -7.67 -0.99
CA ARG A 255 -13.89 -7.84 -1.33
C ARG A 255 -14.46 -6.52 -1.82
N THR A 256 -15.27 -6.60 -2.87
CA THR A 256 -16.01 -5.49 -3.47
C THR A 256 -17.50 -5.76 -3.34
N LYS A 257 -18.35 -4.87 -3.86
CA LYS A 257 -19.80 -5.13 -3.92
C LYS A 257 -20.16 -6.28 -4.86
N SER A 258 -19.36 -6.53 -5.89
CA SER A 258 -19.65 -7.50 -6.96
C SER A 258 -18.85 -8.80 -6.85
N GLY A 259 -17.84 -8.86 -5.99
CA GLY A 259 -16.93 -10.00 -5.93
C GLY A 259 -15.68 -9.73 -5.11
N PHE A 260 -14.57 -10.30 -5.56
CA PHE A 260 -13.25 -10.11 -4.99
C PHE A 260 -12.26 -9.66 -6.07
N ILE A 261 -11.29 -8.83 -5.70
CA ILE A 261 -10.12 -8.51 -6.51
C ILE A 261 -8.89 -9.07 -5.79
N VAL A 262 -8.13 -9.90 -6.51
CA VAL A 262 -6.88 -10.49 -6.06
C VAL A 262 -5.74 -9.72 -6.71
N TYR A 263 -4.95 -9.02 -5.90
CA TYR A 263 -3.78 -8.30 -6.35
C TYR A 263 -2.59 -9.24 -6.36
N VAL A 264 -2.02 -9.40 -7.56
CA VAL A 264 -0.95 -10.33 -7.85
C VAL A 264 0.30 -9.55 -8.22
N GLN A 265 1.41 -9.89 -7.59
CA GLN A 265 2.70 -9.30 -7.86
C GLN A 265 3.62 -10.35 -8.47
N GLU A 266 4.01 -10.13 -9.73
CA GLU A 266 5.10 -10.90 -10.35
C GLU A 266 6.41 -10.15 -10.12
N THR A 267 7.41 -10.83 -9.58
CA THR A 267 8.71 -10.25 -9.24
C THR A 267 9.81 -10.81 -10.12
N TYR A 268 10.74 -9.96 -10.52
CA TYR A 268 12.02 -10.36 -11.10
C TYR A 268 13.17 -9.78 -10.29
N ASN A 269 13.91 -10.64 -9.58
CA ASN A 269 15.10 -10.27 -8.84
C ASN A 269 16.29 -10.12 -9.80
N LYS A 270 16.58 -8.90 -10.24
CA LYS A 270 17.68 -8.67 -11.17
C LYS A 270 19.01 -9.05 -10.48
N PRO A 271 19.84 -9.92 -11.07
CA PRO A 271 21.17 -10.20 -10.52
C PRO A 271 21.98 -8.92 -10.36
N ALA A 272 22.82 -8.86 -9.32
CA ALA A 272 23.78 -7.78 -9.16
C ALA A 272 24.75 -7.74 -10.36
N PRO A 273 25.28 -6.57 -10.74
CA PRO A 273 26.28 -6.48 -11.80
C PRO A 273 27.44 -7.47 -11.59
N GLY A 274 27.76 -8.27 -12.61
CA GLY A 274 28.80 -9.31 -12.52
C GLY A 274 28.37 -10.63 -11.90
N THR A 275 27.12 -10.77 -11.43
CA THR A 275 26.54 -12.04 -10.99
C THR A 275 25.61 -12.60 -12.07
N GLY A 276 25.68 -13.90 -12.34
CA GLY A 276 24.77 -14.58 -13.28
C GLY A 276 23.40 -14.84 -12.66
N ALA A 277 22.36 -14.98 -13.49
CA ALA A 277 21.09 -15.54 -13.06
C ALA A 277 21.20 -17.06 -12.93
N ILE A 278 20.43 -17.65 -12.00
CA ILE A 278 20.31 -19.11 -11.88
C ILE A 278 19.66 -19.65 -13.17
N GLN A 279 20.42 -20.35 -14.00
CA GLN A 279 19.98 -20.90 -15.29
C GLN A 279 19.11 -22.16 -15.10
N VAL A 280 17.99 -22.00 -14.41
CA VAL A 280 17.02 -23.07 -14.14
C VAL A 280 15.65 -22.52 -14.51
N THR A 281 14.97 -23.21 -15.40
CA THR A 281 13.58 -22.93 -15.73
C THR A 281 12.70 -23.18 -14.51
N VAL A 282 11.81 -22.24 -14.21
CA VAL A 282 10.92 -22.27 -13.05
C VAL A 282 9.49 -21.95 -13.48
N GLN A 283 8.51 -22.38 -12.69
CA GLN A 283 7.08 -22.12 -12.89
C GLN A 283 6.47 -21.65 -11.55
N PRO A 284 6.75 -20.41 -11.12
CA PRO A 284 6.35 -19.93 -9.81
C PRO A 284 4.84 -19.85 -9.64
N TYR A 285 4.37 -20.18 -8.43
CA TYR A 285 2.96 -20.08 -8.09
C TYR A 285 2.74 -19.85 -6.60
N GLU A 286 1.57 -19.32 -6.27
CA GLU A 286 1.08 -19.21 -4.90
C GLU A 286 -0.39 -19.64 -4.84
N LEU A 287 -0.72 -20.43 -3.83
CA LEU A 287 -2.05 -20.86 -3.46
C LEU A 287 -2.39 -20.32 -2.08
N VAL A 288 -3.53 -19.66 -1.97
CA VAL A 288 -4.05 -19.15 -0.70
C VAL A 288 -5.47 -19.64 -0.49
N LYS A 289 -5.93 -19.64 0.76
CA LYS A 289 -7.32 -19.90 1.10
C LYS A 289 -7.95 -18.70 1.79
N ILE A 290 -9.21 -18.43 1.43
CA ILE A 290 -10.09 -17.44 2.06
C ILE A 290 -11.34 -18.13 2.60
N LYS A 291 -12.11 -17.43 3.43
CA LYS A 291 -13.45 -17.90 3.83
C LYS A 291 -14.29 -18.20 2.59
N LYS A 292 -15.12 -19.25 2.66
CA LYS A 292 -15.95 -19.73 1.55
C LYS A 292 -16.70 -18.59 0.88
N THR A 293 -16.65 -18.58 -0.46
CA THR A 293 -17.42 -17.66 -1.28
C THR A 293 -17.80 -18.27 -2.62
N ASP A 294 -18.97 -17.87 -3.12
CA ASP A 294 -19.44 -18.16 -4.47
C ASP A 294 -19.49 -16.88 -5.32
N LEU A 295 -18.97 -15.76 -4.81
CA LEU A 295 -18.91 -14.51 -5.57
C LEU A 295 -17.76 -14.57 -6.60
N PRO A 296 -17.88 -13.83 -7.71
CA PRO A 296 -16.81 -13.70 -8.71
C PRO A 296 -15.48 -13.23 -8.10
N VAL A 297 -14.37 -13.68 -8.69
CA VAL A 297 -13.00 -13.28 -8.32
C VAL A 297 -12.28 -12.82 -9.57
N ASP A 298 -11.82 -11.57 -9.55
CA ASP A 298 -11.01 -10.94 -10.58
C ASP A 298 -9.55 -10.82 -10.10
N PHE A 299 -8.60 -10.68 -11.04
CA PHE A 299 -7.18 -10.62 -10.76
C PHE A 299 -6.53 -9.38 -11.36
N GLU A 300 -5.70 -8.69 -10.58
CA GLU A 300 -4.92 -7.54 -11.02
C GLU A 300 -3.42 -7.81 -10.88
N TRP A 301 -2.72 -7.90 -12.01
CA TRP A 301 -1.29 -8.19 -12.05
C TRP A 301 -0.44 -6.93 -12.07
N LYS A 302 0.63 -6.95 -11.27
CA LYS A 302 1.69 -5.95 -11.28
C LYS A 302 3.05 -6.59 -11.37
N GLU A 303 3.84 -6.19 -12.35
CA GLU A 303 5.24 -6.62 -12.49
C GLU A 303 6.16 -5.67 -11.72
N ILE A 304 7.09 -6.25 -10.95
CA ILE A 304 8.07 -5.51 -10.14
C ILE A 304 9.47 -6.05 -10.40
N ILE A 305 10.37 -5.16 -10.82
CA ILE A 305 11.80 -5.46 -10.95
C ILE A 305 12.51 -5.02 -9.66
N ILE A 306 13.09 -5.97 -8.96
CA ILE A 306 13.85 -5.73 -7.73
C ILE A 306 15.32 -5.57 -8.13
N ILE A 307 15.88 -4.40 -7.85
CA ILE A 307 17.29 -4.08 -8.14
C ILE A 307 18.06 -4.13 -6.82
N PRO A 308 19.14 -4.93 -6.72
CA PRO A 308 19.95 -5.00 -5.52
C PRO A 308 20.63 -3.65 -5.26
N VAL A 309 20.54 -3.18 -4.01
CA VAL A 309 21.25 -1.96 -3.58
C VAL A 309 22.74 -2.27 -3.52
N GLU A 310 23.57 -1.52 -4.26
CA GLU A 310 25.02 -1.61 -4.15
C GLU A 310 25.44 -1.22 -2.73
N LYS A 311 25.97 -2.19 -1.96
CA LYS A 311 26.69 -1.87 -0.73
C LYS A 311 27.99 -1.16 -1.14
N LYS A 312 28.05 0.15 -0.92
CA LYS A 312 29.28 0.95 -1.00
C LYS A 312 30.23 0.61 0.15
#